data_AF-A0A1C6CID4-F1
#
_entry.id   AF-A0A1C6CID4-F1
#
_cell.length_a   1.000
_cell.length_b   1.000
_cell.length_c   1.000
_cell.angle_alpha   90.00
_cell.angle_beta   90.00
_cell.angle_gamma   90.00
#
_symmetry.space_group_name_H-M   'P 1'
#
loop_
_entity.id
_entity.type
_entity.pdbx_description
1 polymer ?
#
loop_
_entity_poly.entity_id
_entity_poly.type
_entity_poly.pdbx_seq_one_letter_code
_entity_poly.pdbx_strand_id
1 'polypeptide(L)' 'MTNLTGKELSALEDQLGFEKVLYCKYQAAEQECTDQELKSCFQQYAQQHKQNYNCLLTYLN' A
#
# COMPACT_ATOMS: atom_id res chain seq x y z
N MET A 1 22.38 7.69 0.19
CA MET A 1 21.98 8.07 -1.18
C MET A 1 21.84 6.80 -1.96
N THR A 2 20.60 6.42 -2.22
CA THR A 2 20.24 5.22 -2.96
C THR A 2 20.70 5.41 -4.40
N ASN A 3 21.77 4.72 -4.81
CA ASN A 3 22.23 4.71 -6.21
C ASN A 3 21.29 3.83 -7.02
N LEU A 4 20.05 4.28 -7.18
CA LEU A 4 19.04 3.59 -7.97
C LEU A 4 19.20 3.97 -9.43
N THR A 5 19.13 2.96 -10.30
CA THR A 5 18.97 3.16 -11.72
C THR A 5 17.58 3.73 -12.04
N GLY A 6 17.43 4.36 -13.20
CA GLY A 6 16.12 4.89 -13.62
C GLY A 6 15.02 3.82 -13.67
N LYS A 7 15.37 2.56 -13.97
CA LYS A 7 14.41 1.44 -13.96
C LYS A 7 13.96 1.09 -12.54
N GLU A 8 14.85 1.10 -11.57
CA GLU A 8 14.51 0.83 -10.17
C GLU A 8 13.66 1.96 -9.60
N LEU A 9 13.94 3.22 -9.96
CA LEU A 9 13.10 4.35 -9.56
C LEU A 9 11.67 4.20 -10.12
N SER A 10 11.52 3.93 -11.42
CA SER A 10 10.19 3.72 -12.02
C SER A 10 9.45 2.52 -11.41
N ALA A 11 10.15 1.42 -11.13
CA ALA A 11 9.54 0.27 -10.46
C ALA A 11 9.05 0.61 -9.04
N LEU A 12 9.78 1.46 -8.30
CA LEU A 12 9.37 1.92 -6.97
C LEU A 12 8.21 2.90 -7.04
N GLU A 13 8.15 3.77 -8.04
CA GLU A 13 7.01 4.66 -8.31
C GLU A 13 5.75 3.86 -8.65
N ASP A 14 5.86 2.85 -9.51
CA ASP A 14 4.77 1.92 -9.83
C ASP A 14 4.31 1.20 -8.56
N GLN A 15 5.25 0.69 -7.76
CA GLN A 15 4.94 0.02 -6.50
C GLN A 15 4.21 0.95 -5.52
N LEU A 16 4.63 2.21 -5.37
CA LEU A 16 3.91 3.21 -4.57
C LEU A 16 2.47 3.40 -5.08
N GLY A 17 2.28 3.43 -6.40
CA GLY A 17 0.95 3.44 -7.02
C GLY A 17 0.10 2.23 -6.63
N PHE A 18 0.68 1.03 -6.70
CA PHE A 18 0.00 -0.21 -6.32
C PHE A 18 -0.38 -0.23 -4.83
N GLU A 19 0.53 0.12 -3.93
CA GLU A 19 0.25 0.15 -2.49
C GLU A 19 -0.91 1.11 -2.16
N LYS A 20 -0.96 2.28 -2.81
CA LYS A 20 -2.06 3.23 -2.66
C LYS A 20 -3.39 2.67 -3.16
N VAL A 21 -3.41 2.03 -4.33
CA VAL A 21 -4.63 1.43 -4.88
C VAL A 21 -5.14 0.30 -3.99
N LEU A 22 -4.24 -0.56 -3.50
CA LEU A 22 -4.61 -1.66 -2.60
C LEU A 22 -5.16 -1.14 -1.28
N TYR A 23 -4.53 -0.13 -0.68
CA TYR A 23 -5.07 0.54 0.51
C TYR A 23 -6.52 1.00 0.30
N CYS A 24 -6.79 1.74 -0.77
CA CYS A 24 -8.14 2.23 -1.07
C CYS A 24 -9.14 1.09 -1.31
N LYS A 25 -8.73 0.03 -2.01
CA LYS A 25 -9.60 -1.14 -2.25
C LYS A 25 -9.97 -1.87 -0.97
N TYR A 26 -8.99 -2.07 -0.07
CA TYR A 26 -9.27 -2.71 1.21
C TYR A 26 -10.13 -1.84 2.13
N GLN A 27 -9.95 -0.51 2.10
CA GLN A 27 -10.87 0.39 2.81
C GLN A 27 -12.29 0.35 2.26
N ALA A 28 -12.45 0.32 0.94
CA ALA A 28 -13.78 0.18 0.33
C ALA A 28 -14.41 -1.17 0.67
N ALA A 29 -13.64 -2.26 0.57
CA ALA A 29 -14.09 -3.60 0.94
C ALA A 29 -14.50 -3.70 2.42
N GLU A 30 -13.75 -3.04 3.32
CA GLU A 30 -14.14 -2.93 4.73
C GLU A 30 -15.51 -2.24 4.87
N GLN A 31 -15.72 -1.11 4.20
CA GLN A 31 -16.97 -0.35 4.30
C GLN A 31 -18.17 -1.12 3.77
N GLU A 32 -17.99 -1.85 2.67
CA GLU A 32 -19.04 -2.65 2.02
C GLU A 32 -19.29 -4.00 2.73
N CYS A 33 -18.34 -4.48 3.52
CA CYS A 33 -18.45 -5.77 4.21
C CYS A 33 -19.36 -5.68 5.45
N THR A 34 -20.25 -6.66 5.62
CA THR A 34 -21.11 -6.78 6.80
C THR A 34 -20.55 -7.74 7.85
N ASP A 35 -19.66 -8.65 7.44
CA ASP A 35 -19.01 -9.60 8.32
C ASP A 35 -17.89 -8.93 9.14
N GLN A 36 -17.90 -9.13 10.45
CA GLN A 36 -17.00 -8.45 11.38
C GLN A 36 -15.56 -9.00 11.34
N GLU A 37 -15.38 -10.29 11.10
CA GLU A 37 -14.06 -10.90 10.98
C GLU A 37 -13.38 -10.46 9.67
N LEU A 38 -14.13 -10.46 8.57
CA LEU A 38 -13.65 -9.97 7.28
C LEU A 38 -13.33 -8.47 7.31
N LYS A 39 -14.15 -7.65 7.99
CA LYS A 39 -13.85 -6.23 8.22
C LYS A 39 -12.51 -6.04 8.91
N SER A 40 -12.27 -6.79 9.98
CA SER A 40 -11.02 -6.72 10.74
C SER A 40 -9.82 -7.12 9.86
N CYS A 41 -10.00 -8.14 9.02
CA CYS A 41 -9.01 -8.58 8.04
C CYS A 41 -8.70 -7.50 6.99
N PHE A 42 -9.72 -6.86 6.40
CA PHE A 42 -9.54 -5.77 5.44
C PHE A 42 -8.86 -4.54 6.07
N GLN A 43 -9.20 -4.18 7.31
CA GLN A 43 -8.50 -3.11 8.02
C GLN A 43 -7.01 -3.44 8.24
N GLN A 44 -6.69 -4.68 8.61
CA GLN A 44 -5.31 -5.13 8.77
C GLN A 44 -4.51 -5.00 7.45
N TYR A 45 -5.07 -5.49 6.34
CA TYR A 45 -4.42 -5.38 5.03
C TYR A 45 -4.29 -3.93 4.55
N ALA A 46 -5.33 -3.10 4.73
CA ALA A 46 -5.24 -1.68 4.43
C ALA A 46 -4.07 -1.04 5.20
N GLN A 47 -3.97 -1.30 6.50
CA GLN A 47 -2.90 -0.75 7.31
C GLN A 47 -1.51 -1.26 6.88
N GLN A 48 -1.39 -2.52 6.49
CA GLN A 48 -0.15 -3.08 5.95
C GLN A 48 0.28 -2.36 4.66
N HIS A 49 -0.63 -2.16 3.71
CA HIS A 49 -0.33 -1.44 2.46
C HIS A 49 0.06 0.02 2.71
N LYS A 50 -0.57 0.67 3.69
CA LYS A 50 -0.16 2.01 4.12
C LYS A 50 1.26 2.04 4.71
N GLN A 51 1.63 1.03 5.51
CA GLN A 51 2.99 0.90 6.04
C GLN A 51 4.01 0.63 4.93
N ASN A 52 3.69 -0.25 3.99
CA ASN A 52 4.55 -0.53 2.83
C ASN A 52 4.79 0.75 2.01
N TYR A 53 3.73 1.50 1.71
CA TYR A 53 3.83 2.79 1.01
C TYR A 53 4.78 3.75 1.73
N ASN A 54 4.61 3.92 3.05
CA ASN A 54 5.46 4.82 3.84
C ASN A 54 6.92 4.34 3.89
N CYS A 55 7.15 3.03 3.93
CA CYS A 55 8.48 2.44 3.88
C CYS A 55 9.18 2.76 2.55
N LEU A 56 8.49 2.53 1.42
CA LEU A 56 9.00 2.84 0.09
C LEU A 56 9.26 4.34 -0.09
N LEU A 57 8.35 5.19 0.40
CA LEU A 57 8.51 6.64 0.36
C LEU A 57 9.73 7.08 1.19
N THR A 58 9.94 6.48 2.36
CA THR A 58 11.11 6.76 3.22
C THR A 58 12.41 6.31 2.56
N TYR A 59 12.39 5.22 1.81
CA TYR A 59 13.55 4.72 1.06
C TYR A 59 13.96 5.61 -0.13
N LEU A 60 12.98 6.33 -0.70
CA LEU A 60 13.19 7.26 -1.82
C LEU A 60 13.59 8.68 -1.38
N ASN A 61 13.37 9.05 -0.12
CA ASN A 61 13.76 10.35 0.46
C ASN A 61 15.19 10.32 1.00
#